data_AF-C1FH42-F1
#
_entry.id   AF-C1FH42-F1
#
_cell.length_a   1.000
_cell.length_b   1.000
_cell.length_c   1.000
_cell.angle_alpha   90.00
_cell.angle_beta   90.00
_cell.angle_gamma   90.00
#
_symmetry.space_group_name_H-M   'P 1'
#
loop_
_entity.id
_entity.type
_entity.pdbx_description
1 polymer ?
#
loop_
_entity_poly.entity_id
_entity_poly.type
_entity_poly.pdbx_seq_one_letter_code
_entity_poly.pdbx_strand_id
1 'polypeptide(L)'
;MSPRSMAYTGIFMVSGFIVASVFNTNGDLGINSDFSAIDNMVTPAAETLTRWLSIAGAATLGFLGIGQVASAASKKNDGDKTKLHKTLDALAEALAGFTFGLGLTVSGMRRAAKVSGFLSATRASFDPSLMLVMGGAMALSIPGFAIANKKKAPACTREFSIPKNRKIDDKLMLGGVLFGAGWGLAGMCPGPAIVSLAARPTQKLAAWIVSVLGGMWIQKYIP
;
A
#
# COMPACT_ATOMS: atom_id res chain seq x y z
N MET A 1 2.41 -5.58 -15.33
CA MET A 1 1.67 -6.41 -14.34
C MET A 1 1.38 -7.77 -14.96
N SER A 2 1.34 -8.84 -14.18
CA SER A 2 0.98 -10.16 -14.71
C SER A 2 -0.55 -10.33 -14.78
N PRO A 3 -1.11 -11.11 -15.73
CA PRO A 3 -2.54 -11.39 -15.79
C PRO A 3 -3.11 -11.99 -14.48
N ARG A 4 -2.31 -12.81 -13.79
CA ARG A 4 -2.63 -13.37 -12.46
C ARG A 4 -2.89 -12.28 -11.41
N SER A 5 -2.03 -11.27 -11.36
CA SER A 5 -2.17 -10.15 -10.43
C SER A 5 -3.41 -9.32 -10.73
N MET A 6 -3.71 -9.08 -12.00
CA MET A 6 -4.92 -8.33 -12.39
C MET A 6 -6.20 -9.06 -12.01
N ALA A 7 -6.27 -10.37 -12.27
CA ALA A 7 -7.41 -11.20 -11.89
C ALA A 7 -7.63 -11.18 -10.38
N TYR A 8 -6.55 -11.36 -9.58
CA TYR A 8 -6.65 -11.31 -8.13
C TYR A 8 -7.13 -9.95 -7.61
N THR A 9 -6.54 -8.85 -8.10
CA THR A 9 -6.94 -7.50 -7.70
C THR A 9 -8.40 -7.22 -8.02
N GLY A 10 -8.88 -7.66 -9.19
CA GLY A 10 -10.28 -7.53 -9.58
C GLY A 10 -11.23 -8.28 -8.65
N ILE A 11 -10.95 -9.57 -8.40
CA ILE A 11 -11.77 -10.41 -7.52
C ILE A 11 -11.82 -9.85 -6.09
N PHE A 12 -10.64 -9.48 -5.56
CA PHE A 12 -10.50 -8.87 -4.25
C PHE A 12 -11.34 -7.59 -4.12
N MET A 13 -11.23 -6.67 -5.08
CA MET A 13 -11.95 -5.40 -5.03
C MET A 13 -13.45 -5.57 -5.17
N VAL A 14 -13.90 -6.44 -6.09
CA VAL A 14 -15.34 -6.72 -6.28
C VAL A 14 -15.93 -7.35 -5.01
N SER A 15 -15.27 -8.37 -4.46
CA SER A 15 -15.72 -9.02 -3.23
C SER A 15 -15.77 -8.03 -2.05
N GLY A 16 -14.75 -7.19 -1.91
CA GLY A 16 -14.70 -6.18 -0.86
C GLY A 16 -15.79 -5.12 -0.98
N PHE A 17 -16.05 -4.64 -2.20
CA PHE A 17 -17.13 -3.70 -2.48
C PHE A 17 -18.51 -4.28 -2.16
N ILE A 18 -18.78 -5.53 -2.58
CA ILE A 18 -20.06 -6.21 -2.29
C ILE A 18 -20.27 -6.35 -0.79
N VAL A 19 -19.27 -6.86 -0.07
CA VAL A 19 -19.38 -7.07 1.37
C VAL A 19 -19.51 -5.75 2.13
N ALA A 20 -18.73 -4.73 1.78
CA ALA A 20 -18.88 -3.40 2.37
C ALA A 20 -20.28 -2.80 2.11
N SER A 21 -20.85 -3.07 0.93
CA SER A 21 -22.19 -2.60 0.55
C SER A 21 -23.30 -3.31 1.32
N VAL A 22 -23.22 -4.64 1.46
CA VAL A 22 -24.21 -5.49 2.14
C VAL A 22 -24.22 -5.25 3.66
N PHE A 23 -23.04 -5.20 4.28
CA PHE A 23 -22.92 -5.02 5.73
C PHE A 23 -22.97 -3.56 6.19
N ASN A 24 -23.17 -2.63 5.26
CA ASN A 24 -23.26 -1.19 5.54
C ASN A 24 -22.10 -0.69 6.43
N THR A 25 -20.88 -1.14 6.14
CA THR A 25 -19.68 -0.85 6.94
C THR A 25 -19.48 0.65 7.19
N ASN A 26 -19.99 1.51 6.31
CA ASN A 26 -19.97 2.97 6.51
C ASN A 26 -20.79 3.44 7.72
N GLY A 27 -21.95 2.82 7.96
CA GLY A 27 -22.79 3.12 9.12
C GLY A 27 -22.09 2.74 10.42
N ASP A 28 -21.47 1.56 10.46
CA ASP A 28 -20.70 1.08 11.62
C ASP A 28 -19.43 1.91 11.90
N LEU A 29 -18.86 2.52 10.86
CA LEU A 29 -17.74 3.45 10.96
C LEU A 29 -18.17 4.90 11.28
N GLY A 30 -19.47 5.16 11.43
CA GLY A 30 -20.00 6.48 11.79
C GLY A 30 -19.87 7.54 10.69
N ILE A 31 -19.89 7.12 9.42
CA ILE A 31 -19.76 8.01 8.27
C ILE A 31 -21.16 8.49 7.88
N ASN A 32 -21.47 9.74 8.18
CA ASN A 32 -22.73 10.35 7.75
C ASN A 32 -22.82 10.37 6.23
N SER A 33 -23.91 9.82 5.70
CA SER A 33 -24.22 9.73 4.27
C SER A 33 -24.46 11.09 3.60
N ASP A 34 -24.64 12.14 4.39
CA ASP A 34 -25.00 13.49 3.94
C ASP A 34 -23.81 14.48 3.90
N PHE A 35 -22.59 14.03 4.24
CA PHE A 35 -21.41 14.89 4.25
C PHE A 35 -20.59 14.73 2.95
N SER A 36 -20.80 15.64 2.00
CA SER A 36 -20.01 15.73 0.77
C SER A 36 -18.59 16.24 1.06
N ALA A 37 -17.59 15.38 0.85
CA ALA A 37 -16.18 15.75 0.95
C ALA A 37 -15.74 16.78 -0.11
N ILE A 38 -16.50 16.90 -1.21
CA ILE A 38 -16.26 17.88 -2.28
C ILE A 38 -16.63 19.30 -1.81
N ASP A 39 -17.74 19.47 -1.09
CA ASP A 39 -18.23 20.79 -0.69
C ASP A 39 -17.43 21.41 0.48
N ASN A 40 -16.67 20.58 1.21
CA ASN A 40 -15.82 21.00 2.32
C ASN A 40 -14.32 20.89 1.99
N MET A 41 -13.95 21.11 0.73
CA MET A 41 -12.56 21.02 0.28
C MET A 41 -11.72 22.15 0.87
N VAL A 42 -11.10 21.88 2.02
CA VAL A 42 -10.11 22.78 2.62
C VAL A 42 -8.81 22.67 1.82
N THR A 43 -8.47 23.73 1.09
CA THR A 43 -7.16 23.84 0.45
C THR A 43 -6.09 24.03 1.53
N PRO A 44 -5.01 23.24 1.52
CA PRO A 44 -3.97 23.40 2.52
C PRO A 44 -3.28 24.76 2.34
N ALA A 45 -3.02 25.46 3.44
CA ALA A 45 -2.24 26.70 3.43
C ALA A 45 -0.86 26.46 2.76
N ALA A 46 -0.34 27.48 2.08
CA ALA A 46 0.91 27.40 1.31
C ALA A 46 2.08 26.84 2.15
N GLU A 47 2.15 27.20 3.43
CA GLU A 47 3.12 26.68 4.40
C GLU A 47 3.07 25.15 4.58
N THR A 48 1.88 24.56 4.54
CA THR A 48 1.68 23.12 4.66
C THR A 48 2.11 22.43 3.38
N LEU A 49 1.84 23.04 2.22
CA LEU A 49 2.28 22.53 0.92
C LEU A 49 3.81 22.52 0.80
N THR A 50 4.49 23.59 1.22
CA THR A 50 5.96 23.68 1.19
C THR A 50 6.61 22.64 2.10
N ARG A 51 6.02 22.37 3.28
CA ARG A 51 6.49 21.29 4.19
C ARG A 51 6.37 19.91 3.54
N TRP A 52 5.29 19.63 2.83
CA TRP A 52 5.15 18.34 2.14
C TRP A 52 6.09 18.21 0.95
N LEU A 53 6.31 19.29 0.20
CA LEU A 53 7.26 19.32 -0.91
C LEU A 53 8.70 19.12 -0.44
N SER A 54 9.10 19.72 0.70
CA SER A 54 10.45 19.54 1.23
C SER A 54 10.70 18.11 1.74
N ILE A 55 9.71 17.49 2.39
CA ILE A 55 9.76 16.07 2.79
C ILE A 55 9.88 15.16 1.57
N ALA A 56 9.08 15.40 0.52
CA ALA A 56 9.14 14.63 -0.72
C ALA A 56 10.49 14.78 -1.43
N GLY A 57 11.04 16.01 -1.47
CA GLY A 57 12.37 16.29 -2.02
C GLY A 57 13.48 15.56 -1.25
N ALA A 58 13.46 15.63 0.08
CA ALA A 58 14.43 14.96 0.94
C ALA A 58 14.39 13.43 0.78
N ALA A 59 13.19 12.83 0.73
CA ALA A 59 13.02 11.41 0.49
C ALA A 59 13.59 11.00 -0.88
N THR A 60 13.29 11.76 -1.93
CA THR A 60 13.78 11.49 -3.30
C THR A 60 15.30 11.53 -3.37
N LEU A 61 15.93 12.51 -2.73
CA LEU A 61 17.39 12.61 -2.63
C LEU A 61 17.99 11.44 -1.84
N GLY A 62 17.33 11.02 -0.74
CA GLY A 62 17.75 9.85 0.05
C GLY A 62 17.76 8.56 -0.78
N PHE A 63 16.71 8.30 -1.57
CA PHE A 63 16.65 7.13 -2.46
C PHE A 63 17.68 7.19 -3.59
N LEU A 64 17.87 8.36 -4.21
CA LEU A 64 18.88 8.53 -5.25
C LEU A 64 20.30 8.36 -4.71
N GLY A 65 20.59 8.90 -3.52
CA GLY A 65 21.88 8.77 -2.85
C GLY A 65 22.23 7.32 -2.54
N ILE A 66 21.29 6.57 -1.94
CA ILE A 66 21.49 5.13 -1.68
C ILE A 66 21.67 4.35 -2.99
N GLY A 67 20.90 4.67 -4.03
CA GLY A 67 21.04 4.05 -5.34
C GLY A 67 22.39 4.32 -6.01
N GLN A 68 22.93 5.54 -5.88
CA GLN A 68 24.25 5.91 -6.40
C GLN A 68 25.38 5.23 -5.63
N VAL A 69 25.29 5.19 -4.30
CA VAL A 69 26.25 4.49 -3.43
C VAL A 69 26.25 2.98 -3.72
N ALA A 70 25.07 2.38 -3.90
CA ALA A 70 24.95 0.97 -4.25
C ALA A 70 25.54 0.67 -5.64
N SER A 71 25.31 1.55 -6.63
CA SER A 71 25.87 1.43 -7.98
C SER A 71 27.39 1.61 -8.00
N ALA A 72 27.93 2.53 -7.20
CA ALA A 72 29.37 2.74 -7.06
C ALA A 72 30.06 1.57 -6.31
N ALA A 73 29.42 1.05 -5.25
CA ALA A 73 29.89 -0.11 -4.50
C ALA A 73 29.88 -1.39 -5.34
N SER A 74 28.93 -1.54 -6.28
CA SER A 74 28.91 -2.66 -7.23
C SER A 74 30.16 -2.76 -8.11
N LYS A 75 30.93 -1.67 -8.26
CA LYS A 75 32.17 -1.63 -9.07
C LYS A 75 33.46 -1.99 -8.31
N LYS A 76 33.45 -2.11 -6.96
CA LYS A 76 34.68 -2.29 -6.14
C LYS A 76 34.67 -3.61 -5.34
N ASN A 77 35.83 -4.26 -5.29
CA ASN A 77 36.30 -5.55 -4.69
C ASN A 77 35.37 -6.45 -3.83
N ASP A 78 35.55 -7.78 -3.96
CA ASP A 78 34.57 -8.86 -3.66
C ASP A 78 34.33 -9.26 -2.17
N GLY A 79 35.20 -8.88 -1.23
CA GLY A 79 35.13 -9.38 0.16
C GLY A 79 34.18 -8.61 1.11
N ASP A 80 34.02 -7.30 0.91
CA ASP A 80 33.23 -6.41 1.80
C ASP A 80 31.79 -6.16 1.27
N LYS A 81 31.53 -6.63 0.03
CA LYS A 81 30.25 -6.47 -0.66
C LYS A 81 29.07 -7.04 0.12
N THR A 82 29.22 -8.20 0.77
CA THR A 82 28.08 -8.91 1.37
C THR A 82 27.49 -8.17 2.58
N LYS A 83 28.35 -7.54 3.40
CA LYS A 83 27.88 -6.73 4.54
C LYS A 83 27.34 -5.38 4.08
N LEU A 84 28.04 -4.70 3.17
CA LEU A 84 27.62 -3.40 2.67
C LEU A 84 26.29 -3.47 1.90
N HIS A 85 26.10 -4.44 1.01
CA HIS A 85 24.82 -4.61 0.30
C HIS A 85 23.67 -4.91 1.25
N LYS A 86 23.87 -5.76 2.27
CA LYS A 86 22.82 -6.07 3.25
C LYS A 86 22.41 -4.84 4.06
N THR A 87 23.36 -4.00 4.44
CA THR A 87 23.07 -2.73 5.15
C THR A 87 22.36 -1.72 4.24
N LEU A 88 22.80 -1.59 2.98
CA LEU A 88 22.15 -0.69 2.00
C LEU A 88 20.72 -1.14 1.66
N ASP A 89 20.49 -2.44 1.56
CA ASP A 89 19.16 -3.02 1.32
C ASP A 89 18.22 -2.72 2.50
N ALA A 90 18.66 -3.03 3.73
CA ALA A 90 17.89 -2.74 4.93
C ALA A 90 17.60 -1.23 5.10
N LEU A 91 18.55 -0.35 4.77
CA LEU A 91 18.35 1.09 4.78
C LEU A 91 17.35 1.55 3.72
N ALA A 92 17.42 0.99 2.51
CA ALA A 92 16.47 1.28 1.44
C ALA A 92 15.05 0.82 1.80
N GLU A 93 14.90 -0.38 2.38
CA GLU A 93 13.63 -0.91 2.89
C GLU A 93 13.07 -0.06 4.02
N ALA A 94 13.91 0.34 4.98
CA ALA A 94 13.51 1.20 6.10
C ALA A 94 13.06 2.58 5.61
N LEU A 95 13.79 3.21 4.68
CA LEU A 95 13.41 4.49 4.08
C LEU A 95 12.14 4.38 3.23
N ALA A 96 11.97 3.27 2.50
CA ALA A 96 10.75 2.98 1.74
C ALA A 96 9.54 2.87 2.68
N GLY A 97 9.65 2.09 3.76
CA GLY A 97 8.63 1.97 4.78
C GLY A 97 8.30 3.29 5.47
N PHE A 98 9.33 4.08 5.81
CA PHE A 98 9.16 5.39 6.44
C PHE A 98 8.46 6.39 5.51
N THR A 99 8.91 6.49 4.25
CA THR A 99 8.32 7.39 3.24
C THR A 99 6.87 6.98 2.94
N PHE A 100 6.60 5.67 2.88
CA PHE A 100 5.25 5.14 2.72
C PHE A 100 4.34 5.49 3.91
N GLY A 101 4.80 5.28 5.14
CA GLY A 101 4.06 5.62 6.35
C GLY A 101 3.80 7.11 6.51
N LEU A 102 4.78 7.95 6.14
CA LEU A 102 4.61 9.39 6.03
C LEU A 102 3.53 9.72 5.00
N GLY A 103 3.64 9.20 3.78
CA GLY A 103 2.65 9.41 2.71
C GLY A 103 1.22 9.03 3.11
N LEU A 104 1.04 7.91 3.83
CA LEU A 104 -0.26 7.50 4.38
C LEU A 104 -0.78 8.46 5.45
N THR A 105 0.12 9.06 6.23
CA THR A 105 -0.23 10.07 7.23
C THR A 105 -0.62 11.39 6.60
N VAL A 106 0.11 11.84 5.58
CA VAL A 106 -0.18 13.06 4.81
C VAL A 106 -1.53 12.96 4.12
N SER A 107 -1.75 11.85 3.42
CA SER A 107 -2.97 11.62 2.64
C SER A 107 -4.20 11.36 3.50
N GLY A 108 -4.05 11.15 4.81
CA GLY A 108 -5.15 10.81 5.71
C GLY A 108 -5.74 9.42 5.47
N MET A 109 -5.12 8.59 4.63
CA MET A 109 -5.58 7.25 4.25
C MET A 109 -5.52 6.24 5.42
N ARG A 110 -4.91 6.64 6.54
CA ARG A 110 -4.99 5.94 7.83
C ARG A 110 -6.41 5.85 8.41
N ARG A 111 -7.34 6.70 7.95
CA ARG A 111 -8.74 6.72 8.40
C ARG A 111 -9.57 5.73 7.58
N ALA A 112 -10.15 4.72 8.24
CA ALA A 112 -11.10 3.78 7.63
C ALA A 112 -12.25 4.52 6.92
N ALA A 113 -12.69 5.65 7.49
CA ALA A 113 -13.74 6.48 6.91
C ALA A 113 -13.43 7.03 5.49
N LYS A 114 -12.17 7.35 5.20
CA LYS A 114 -11.75 7.79 3.87
C LYS A 114 -11.75 6.63 2.88
N VAL A 115 -11.35 5.44 3.34
CA VAL A 115 -11.31 4.23 2.52
C VAL A 115 -12.73 3.78 2.19
N SER A 116 -13.58 3.57 3.17
CA SER A 116 -14.95 3.10 2.94
C SER A 116 -15.82 4.14 2.21
N GLY A 117 -15.57 5.44 2.39
CA GLY A 117 -16.17 6.50 1.58
C GLY A 117 -15.86 6.38 0.08
N PHE A 118 -14.63 5.99 -0.29
CA PHE A 118 -14.29 5.69 -1.69
C PHE A 118 -14.97 4.43 -2.21
N LEU A 119 -15.09 3.38 -1.39
CA LEU A 119 -15.83 2.16 -1.76
C LEU A 119 -17.34 2.42 -1.92
N SER A 120 -17.84 3.57 -1.51
CA SER A 120 -19.26 3.91 -1.57
C SER A 120 -19.61 4.67 -2.84
N ALA A 121 -19.01 4.29 -3.97
CA ALA A 121 -19.18 4.97 -5.27
C ALA A 121 -20.63 5.14 -5.73
N THR A 122 -21.56 4.38 -5.15
CA THR A 122 -23.00 4.42 -5.42
C THR A 122 -23.83 5.23 -4.41
N ARG A 123 -23.21 5.87 -3.40
CA ARG A 123 -23.90 6.65 -2.35
C ARG A 123 -23.37 8.09 -2.28
N ALA A 124 -24.16 9.00 -1.71
CA ALA A 124 -23.82 10.42 -1.53
C ALA A 124 -22.57 10.67 -0.67
N SER A 125 -22.14 9.70 0.14
CA SER A 125 -20.88 9.73 0.92
C SER A 125 -19.61 9.49 0.09
N PHE A 126 -19.69 9.52 -1.24
CA PHE A 126 -18.55 9.23 -2.11
C PHE A 126 -17.45 10.29 -1.96
N ASP A 127 -16.26 9.84 -1.61
CA ASP A 127 -15.08 10.69 -1.47
C ASP A 127 -14.05 10.39 -2.57
N PRO A 128 -13.93 11.24 -3.61
CA PRO A 128 -13.00 11.01 -4.73
C PRO A 128 -11.53 11.28 -4.36
N SER A 129 -11.23 11.81 -3.17
CA SER A 129 -9.86 12.14 -2.76
C SER A 129 -8.93 10.94 -2.81
N LEU A 130 -9.46 9.74 -2.53
CA LEU A 130 -8.70 8.49 -2.58
C LEU A 130 -8.37 8.08 -4.02
N MET A 131 -9.25 8.38 -4.98
CA MET A 131 -9.01 8.12 -6.41
C MET A 131 -7.85 8.97 -6.94
N LEU A 132 -7.75 10.23 -6.49
CA LEU A 132 -6.63 11.11 -6.87
C LEU A 132 -5.30 10.61 -6.29
N VAL A 133 -5.29 10.21 -5.01
CA VAL A 133 -4.08 9.69 -4.36
C VAL A 133 -3.66 8.34 -4.97
N MET A 134 -4.59 7.41 -5.15
CA MET A 134 -4.31 6.11 -5.75
C MET A 134 -3.92 6.24 -7.22
N GLY A 135 -4.62 7.10 -7.97
CA GLY A 135 -4.33 7.41 -9.37
C GLY A 135 -2.95 8.05 -9.55
N GLY A 136 -2.59 9.03 -8.72
CA GLY A 136 -1.25 9.63 -8.69
C GLY A 136 -0.16 8.61 -8.34
N ALA A 137 -0.40 7.78 -7.32
CA ALA A 137 0.53 6.71 -6.96
C ALA A 137 0.72 5.69 -8.09
N MET A 138 -0.36 5.31 -8.79
CA MET A 138 -0.29 4.42 -9.95
C MET A 138 0.41 5.07 -11.15
N ALA A 139 0.16 6.36 -11.41
CA ALA A 139 0.80 7.11 -12.48
C ALA A 139 2.33 7.17 -12.31
N LEU A 140 2.84 7.16 -11.08
CA LEU A 140 4.27 7.07 -10.79
C LEU A 140 4.77 5.62 -10.77
N SER A 141 4.00 4.70 -10.18
CA SER A 141 4.42 3.31 -9.98
C SER A 141 4.46 2.50 -11.27
N ILE A 142 3.50 2.69 -12.20
CA ILE A 142 3.44 1.96 -13.47
C ILE A 142 4.71 2.18 -14.31
N PRO A 143 5.12 3.44 -14.64
CA PRO A 143 6.36 3.68 -15.35
C PRO A 143 7.59 3.25 -14.53
N GLY A 144 7.56 3.42 -13.20
CA GLY A 144 8.63 2.93 -12.31
C GLY A 144 8.86 1.42 -12.45
N PHE A 145 7.80 0.61 -12.40
CA PHE A 145 7.87 -0.84 -12.63
C PHE A 145 8.24 -1.19 -14.07
N ALA A 146 7.80 -0.41 -15.06
CA ALA A 146 8.19 -0.63 -16.46
C ALA A 146 9.69 -0.42 -16.68
N ILE A 147 10.28 0.61 -16.05
CA ILE A 147 11.72 0.88 -16.08
C ILE A 147 12.48 -0.19 -15.28
N ALA A 148 11.99 -0.57 -14.10
CA ALA A 148 12.60 -1.61 -13.27
C ALA A 148 12.65 -2.97 -13.99
N ASN A 149 11.58 -3.35 -14.70
CA ASN A 149 11.54 -4.58 -15.50
C ASN A 149 12.53 -4.60 -16.68
N LYS A 150 13.06 -3.45 -17.10
CA LYS A 150 14.12 -3.37 -18.12
C LYS A 150 15.53 -3.54 -17.54
N LYS A 151 15.70 -3.48 -16.21
CA LYS A 151 17.00 -3.68 -15.56
C LYS A 151 17.25 -5.17 -15.31
N LYS A 152 18.48 -5.62 -15.54
CA LYS A 152 18.89 -7.02 -15.33
C LYS A 152 18.97 -7.42 -13.85
N ALA A 153 19.27 -6.46 -12.97
CA ALA A 153 19.32 -6.65 -11.54
C ALA A 153 18.84 -5.37 -10.80
N PRO A 154 18.29 -5.51 -9.58
CA PRO A 154 18.03 -4.38 -8.69
C PRO A 154 19.33 -3.65 -8.33
N ALA A 155 19.24 -2.37 -7.98
CA ALA A 155 20.42 -1.61 -7.56
C ALA A 155 20.93 -2.02 -6.16
N CYS A 156 20.01 -2.40 -5.26
CA CYS A 156 20.32 -2.67 -3.85
C CYS A 156 20.40 -4.17 -3.51
N THR A 157 19.81 -5.04 -4.34
CA THR A 157 19.77 -6.49 -4.12
C THR A 157 20.15 -7.27 -5.38
N ARG A 158 20.45 -8.56 -5.25
CA ARG A 158 21.06 -9.39 -6.32
C ARG A 158 20.06 -9.80 -7.40
N GLU A 159 18.80 -10.03 -7.05
CA GLU A 159 17.77 -10.49 -7.98
C GLU A 159 16.41 -9.85 -7.69
N PHE A 160 15.60 -9.69 -8.73
CA PHE A 160 14.20 -9.30 -8.56
C PHE A 160 13.38 -10.50 -8.08
N SER A 161 12.80 -10.42 -6.87
CA SER A 161 11.83 -11.40 -6.35
C SER A 161 10.46 -11.27 -7.03
N ILE A 162 10.39 -11.53 -8.33
CA ILE A 162 9.13 -11.50 -9.10
C ILE A 162 8.55 -12.93 -9.15
N PRO A 163 7.29 -13.14 -8.72
CA PRO A 163 6.63 -14.43 -8.84
C PRO A 163 6.59 -14.90 -10.30
N LYS A 164 7.19 -16.06 -10.58
CA LYS A 164 7.23 -16.66 -11.94
C LYS A 164 5.94 -17.39 -12.31
N ASN A 165 5.06 -17.66 -11.34
CA ASN A 165 3.80 -18.37 -11.57
C ASN A 165 2.75 -17.45 -12.20
N ARG A 166 2.31 -17.81 -13.42
CA ARG A 166 1.29 -17.06 -14.18
C ARG A 166 -0.07 -17.75 -14.22
N LYS A 167 -0.20 -18.96 -13.67
CA LYS A 167 -1.47 -19.69 -13.68
C LYS A 167 -2.45 -19.03 -12.72
N ILE A 168 -3.70 -18.90 -13.15
CA ILE A 168 -4.82 -18.55 -12.27
C ILE A 168 -5.28 -19.89 -11.70
N ASP A 169 -5.24 -20.03 -10.39
CA ASP A 169 -5.64 -21.24 -9.67
C ASP A 169 -6.85 -20.94 -8.78
N ASP A 170 -7.68 -21.95 -8.51
CA ASP A 170 -8.91 -21.77 -7.72
C ASP A 170 -8.61 -21.27 -6.30
N LYS A 171 -7.43 -21.63 -5.76
CA LYS A 171 -6.92 -21.14 -4.49
C LYS A 171 -6.70 -19.63 -4.49
N LEU A 172 -6.16 -19.07 -5.57
CA LEU A 172 -5.97 -17.63 -5.74
C LEU A 172 -7.32 -16.90 -5.81
N MET A 173 -8.29 -17.47 -6.52
CA MET A 173 -9.63 -16.89 -6.61
C MET A 173 -10.32 -16.91 -5.24
N LEU A 174 -10.32 -18.06 -4.56
CA LEU A 174 -10.91 -18.21 -3.23
C LEU A 174 -10.23 -17.30 -2.20
N GLY A 175 -8.90 -17.22 -2.23
CA GLY A 175 -8.13 -16.31 -1.38
C GLY A 175 -8.49 -14.85 -1.64
N GLY A 176 -8.67 -14.46 -2.91
CA GLY A 176 -9.08 -13.11 -3.29
C GLY A 176 -10.46 -12.73 -2.75
N VAL A 177 -11.42 -13.67 -2.82
CA VAL A 177 -12.78 -13.49 -2.26
C VAL A 177 -12.73 -13.38 -0.74
N LEU A 178 -12.07 -14.31 -0.05
CA LEU A 178 -11.98 -14.31 1.42
C LEU A 178 -11.27 -13.06 1.96
N PHE A 179 -10.17 -12.68 1.32
CA PHE A 179 -9.42 -11.48 1.67
C PHE A 179 -10.24 -10.21 1.37
N GLY A 180 -10.95 -10.18 0.24
CA GLY A 180 -11.86 -9.08 -0.12
C GLY A 180 -12.99 -8.93 0.87
N ALA A 181 -13.63 -10.02 1.26
CA ALA A 181 -14.69 -10.03 2.26
C ALA A 181 -14.19 -9.52 3.62
N GLY A 182 -13.07 -10.03 4.12
CA GLY A 182 -12.48 -9.57 5.38
C GLY A 182 -12.09 -8.08 5.36
N TRP A 183 -11.60 -7.60 4.23
CA TRP A 183 -11.29 -6.19 4.02
C TRP A 183 -12.56 -5.31 3.95
N GLY A 184 -13.60 -5.76 3.26
CA GLY A 184 -14.89 -5.06 3.16
C GLY A 184 -15.63 -4.95 4.50
N LEU A 185 -15.52 -5.99 5.35
CA LEU A 185 -16.05 -5.96 6.72
C LEU A 185 -15.25 -5.01 7.62
N ALA A 186 -13.92 -5.00 7.52
CA ALA A 186 -13.08 -4.16 8.35
C ALA A 186 -13.05 -2.69 7.93
N GLY A 187 -13.35 -2.41 6.65
CA GLY A 187 -13.30 -1.06 6.07
C GLY A 187 -11.90 -0.43 6.09
N MET A 188 -10.85 -1.23 6.27
CA MET A 188 -9.46 -0.75 6.37
C MET A 188 -8.50 -1.67 5.62
N CYS A 189 -7.61 -1.07 4.82
CA CYS A 189 -6.54 -1.76 4.12
C CYS A 189 -5.44 -2.22 5.10
N PRO A 190 -4.76 -3.36 4.86
CA PRO A 190 -3.72 -3.87 5.77
C PRO A 190 -2.51 -2.92 5.91
N GLY A 191 -2.12 -2.20 4.86
CA GLY A 191 -1.03 -1.23 4.93
C GLY A 191 -1.33 -0.07 5.90
N PRO A 192 -2.40 0.70 5.67
CA PRO A 192 -2.89 1.70 6.62
C PRO A 192 -3.18 1.14 8.01
N ALA A 193 -3.67 -0.10 8.14
CA ALA A 193 -3.92 -0.74 9.43
C ALA A 193 -2.63 -0.88 10.27
N ILE A 194 -1.53 -1.32 9.66
CA ILE A 194 -0.24 -1.46 10.35
C ILE A 194 0.27 -0.09 10.81
N VAL A 195 0.20 0.93 9.94
CA VAL A 195 0.64 2.29 10.30
C VAL A 195 -0.28 2.91 11.38
N SER A 196 -1.58 2.67 11.29
CA SER A 196 -2.54 3.11 12.31
C SER A 196 -2.32 2.41 13.65
N LEU A 197 -1.94 1.12 13.67
CA LEU A 197 -1.59 0.41 14.89
C LEU A 197 -0.34 1.00 15.53
N ALA A 198 0.68 1.29 14.72
CA ALA A 198 1.90 1.94 15.21
C ALA A 198 1.65 3.36 15.74
N ALA A 199 0.72 4.11 15.14
CA ALA A 199 0.40 5.47 15.55
C ALA A 199 -0.53 5.52 16.78
N ARG A 200 -1.57 4.68 16.82
CA ARG A 200 -2.52 4.54 17.93
C ARG A 200 -2.94 3.08 18.07
N PRO A 201 -2.29 2.31 18.97
CA PRO A 201 -2.62 0.92 19.15
C PRO A 201 -4.03 0.79 19.74
N THR A 202 -4.88 0.03 19.05
CA THR A 202 -6.22 -0.32 19.54
C THR A 202 -6.40 -1.81 19.49
N GLN A 203 -7.11 -2.37 20.49
CA GLN A 203 -7.27 -3.81 20.63
C GLN A 203 -8.01 -4.43 19.43
N LYS A 204 -8.97 -3.71 18.85
CA LYS A 204 -9.69 -4.12 17.63
C LYS A 204 -8.75 -4.24 16.42
N LEU A 205 -7.86 -3.26 16.23
CA LEU A 205 -6.92 -3.23 15.11
C LEU A 205 -5.82 -4.29 15.29
N ALA A 206 -5.34 -4.48 16.51
CA ALA A 206 -4.40 -5.55 16.84
C ALA A 206 -5.00 -6.92 16.56
N ALA A 207 -6.24 -7.17 17.00
CA ALA A 207 -6.95 -8.43 16.75
C ALA A 207 -7.14 -8.70 15.25
N TRP A 208 -7.46 -7.67 14.47
CA TRP A 208 -7.59 -7.80 13.01
C TRP A 208 -6.24 -8.07 12.32
N ILE A 209 -5.15 -7.42 12.74
CA ILE A 209 -3.82 -7.71 12.19
C ILE A 209 -3.39 -9.15 12.55
N VAL A 210 -3.63 -9.57 13.79
CA VAL A 210 -3.32 -10.95 14.23
C VAL A 210 -4.16 -11.97 13.45
N SER A 211 -5.42 -11.69 13.14
CA SER A 211 -6.24 -12.61 12.34
C SER A 211 -5.75 -12.71 10.89
N VAL A 212 -5.33 -11.60 10.28
CA VAL A 212 -4.70 -11.60 8.95
C VAL A 212 -3.40 -12.41 8.97
N LEU A 213 -2.53 -12.19 9.96
CA LEU A 213 -1.28 -12.94 10.11
C LEU A 213 -1.52 -14.43 10.39
N GLY A 214 -2.53 -14.74 11.20
CA GLY A 214 -2.96 -16.12 11.46
C GLY A 214 -3.44 -16.81 10.18
N GLY A 215 -4.23 -16.13 9.34
CA GLY A 215 -4.65 -16.65 8.04
C GLY A 215 -3.47 -16.92 7.10
N MET A 216 -2.50 -16.01 7.04
CA MET A 216 -1.27 -16.20 6.25
C MET A 216 -0.44 -17.39 6.76
N TRP A 217 -0.40 -17.59 8.08
CA TRP A 217 0.33 -18.71 8.69
C TRP A 217 -0.36 -20.04 8.41
N ILE A 218 -1.68 -20.11 8.56
CA ILE A 218 -2.49 -21.31 8.29
C ILE A 218 -2.41 -21.71 6.81
N GLN A 219 -2.41 -20.74 5.89
CA GLN A 219 -2.26 -21.02 4.45
C GLN A 219 -1.00 -21.85 4.15
N LYS A 220 0.08 -21.66 4.91
CA LYS A 220 1.34 -22.40 4.72
C LYS A 220 1.19 -23.91 4.95
N TYR A 221 0.18 -24.33 5.73
CA TYR A 221 -0.08 -25.72 6.07
C TYR A 221 -1.18 -26.36 5.22
N ILE A 222 -1.87 -25.58 4.39
CA ILE A 222 -2.90 -26.09 3.48
C ILE A 222 -2.20 -26.47 2.16
N PRO A 223 -2.27 -27.75 1.74
CA PRO A 223 -1.61 -28.24 0.52
C PRO A 223 -2.20 -27.60 -0.73
#